data_AF-A0A1S7LE74-F1
#
_entry.id   AF-A0A1S7LE74-F1
#
_cell.length_a   1.000
_cell.length_b   1.000
_cell.length_c   1.000
_cell.angle_alpha   90.00
_cell.angle_beta   90.00
_cell.angle_gamma   90.00
#
_symmetry.space_group_name_H-M   'P 1'
#
loop_
_entity.id
_entity.type
_entity.pdbx_description
1 polymer ?
#
loop_
_entity_poly.entity_id
_entity_poly.type
_entity_poly.pdbx_seq_one_letter_code
_entity_poly.pdbx_strand_id
1 'polypeptide(L)' 'MYEWDDNKNVINIAKHGVDFAIAEEFDWESALVIVDDREDYHEIRFRALGMIGERLHAMVYTCR' A
#
# COMPACT_ATOMS: atom_id res chain seq x y z
N MET A 1 -12.87 0.94 -2.25
CA MET A 1 -12.48 2.04 -3.14
C MET A 1 -11.20 2.60 -2.57
N TYR A 2 -10.15 2.74 -3.39
CA TYR A 2 -8.87 3.30 -2.96
C TYR A 2 -8.79 4.76 -3.37
N GLU A 3 -8.17 5.56 -2.51
CA GLU A 3 -7.88 6.96 -2.80
C GLU A 3 -6.41 7.24 -2.50
N TRP A 4 -5.82 8.15 -3.27
CA TRP A 4 -4.46 8.61 -3.07
C TRP A 4 -4.30 10.02 -3.64
N ASP A 5 -3.25 10.70 -3.20
CA ASP A 5 -2.80 11.94 -3.84
C ASP A 5 -1.97 11.62 -5.09
N ASP A 6 -2.26 12.27 -6.20
CA ASP A 6 -1.60 12.00 -7.48
C ASP A 6 -0.10 12.29 -7.45
N ASN A 7 0.34 13.32 -6.73
CA ASN A 7 1.78 13.61 -6.60
C ASN A 7 2.47 12.50 -5.82
N LYS A 8 1.82 11.95 -4.79
CA LYS A 8 2.33 10.79 -4.06
C LYS A 8 2.45 9.56 -4.98
N ASN A 9 1.48 9.33 -5.87
CA ASN A 9 1.55 8.24 -6.83
C ASN A 9 2.71 8.43 -7.83
N VAL A 10 2.88 9.63 -8.40
CA VAL A 10 4.01 9.95 -9.29
C VAL A 10 5.36 9.69 -8.60
N ILE A 11 5.51 10.12 -7.35
CA ILE A 11 6.72 9.86 -6.55
C ILE A 11 6.90 8.35 -6.30
N ASN A 12 5.82 7.60 -6.04
CA ASN A 12 5.87 6.17 -5.82
C ASN A 12 6.31 5.42 -7.09
N ILE A 13 5.77 5.78 -8.24
CA ILE A 13 6.16 5.24 -9.55
C ILE A 13 7.64 5.54 -9.81
N ALA A 14 8.09 6.77 -9.59
CA ALA A 14 9.50 7.14 -9.80
C ALA A 14 10.47 6.38 -8.87
N LYS A 15 10.07 6.14 -7.61
CA LYS A 15 10.92 5.48 -6.60
C LYS A 15 10.89 3.95 -6.67
N HIS A 16 9.73 3.38 -6.98
CA HIS A 16 9.46 1.95 -6.82
C HIS A 16 9.00 1.26 -8.11
N GLY A 17 8.69 2.03 -9.16
CA GLY A 17 8.21 1.50 -10.44
C GLY A 17 6.78 0.93 -10.37
N VAL A 18 6.01 1.30 -9.35
CA VAL A 18 4.68 0.75 -9.08
C VAL A 18 3.66 1.88 -8.99
N ASP A 19 2.57 1.75 -9.75
CA ASP A 19 1.42 2.66 -9.71
C ASP A 19 0.42 2.20 -8.64
N PHE A 20 -0.14 3.11 -7.83
CA PHE A 20 -1.15 2.75 -6.84
C PHE A 20 -2.43 2.14 -7.43
N ALA A 21 -2.74 2.38 -8.71
CA ALA A 21 -3.87 1.74 -9.37
C ALA A 21 -3.83 0.20 -9.32
N ILE A 22 -2.64 -0.41 -9.24
CA ILE A 22 -2.52 -1.88 -9.16
C ILE A 22 -2.98 -2.45 -7.81
N ALA A 23 -3.27 -1.61 -6.81
CA ALA A 23 -3.80 -2.05 -5.52
C ALA A 23 -5.16 -2.76 -5.64
N GLU A 24 -5.88 -2.57 -6.75
CA GLU A 24 -7.10 -3.33 -7.07
C GLU A 24 -6.87 -4.83 -7.27
N GLU A 25 -5.66 -5.20 -7.67
CA GLU A 25 -5.27 -6.60 -7.91
C GLU A 25 -4.60 -7.24 -6.68
N PHE A 26 -4.53 -6.53 -5.56
CA PHE A 26 -3.90 -7.01 -4.33
C PHE A 26 -4.71 -8.13 -3.69
N ASP A 27 -4.08 -9.29 -3.53
CA ASP A 27 -4.68 -10.44 -2.86
C ASP A 27 -4.66 -10.23 -1.33
N TRP A 28 -5.80 -9.79 -0.82
CA TRP A 28 -6.02 -9.60 0.61
C TRP A 28 -6.26 -10.90 1.38
N GLU A 29 -6.68 -11.98 0.73
CA GLU A 29 -7.00 -13.25 1.41
C GLU A 29 -5.72 -13.90 1.96
N SER A 30 -4.61 -13.79 1.21
CA SER A 30 -3.30 -14.29 1.63
C SER A 30 -2.41 -13.24 2.31
N ALA A 31 -2.86 -11.98 2.40
CA ALA A 31 -2.03 -10.89 2.87
C ALA A 31 -1.72 -10.95 4.38
N LEU A 32 -0.47 -10.68 4.73
CA LEU A 32 -0.08 -10.38 6.10
C LEU A 32 -0.24 -8.89 6.37
N VAL A 33 -1.10 -8.52 7.33
CA VAL A 33 -1.38 -7.12 7.68
C VAL A 33 -0.98 -6.85 9.12
N ILE A 34 -0.25 -5.76 9.35
CA ILE A 34 0.13 -5.26 10.67
C ILE A 34 -0.15 -3.76 10.77
N VAL A 35 -0.41 -3.28 11.99
CA VAL A 35 -0.41 -1.84 12.29
C VAL A 35 1.02 -1.31 12.16
N ASP A 36 1.19 -0.13 11.54
CA ASP A 36 2.47 0.56 11.45
C ASP A 36 2.61 1.54 12.62
N ASP A 37 3.16 1.05 13.72
CA ASP A 37 3.40 1.76 14.98
C ASP A 37 4.85 2.26 15.13
N ARG A 38 5.60 2.30 14.02
CA ARG A 38 7.03 2.67 14.04
C ARG A 38 7.29 4.14 14.37
N GLU A 39 6.33 5.03 14.10
CA GLU A 39 6.42 6.47 14.37
C GLU A 39 5.03 7.00 14.77
N ASP A 40 4.99 8.17 15.42
CA ASP A 40 3.74 8.88 15.66
C ASP A 40 3.31 9.64 14.40
N TYR A 41 2.57 8.93 13.53
CA TYR A 41 2.06 9.48 12.28
C TYR A 41 0.79 10.34 12.45
N HIS A 42 0.29 10.52 13.68
CA HIS A 42 -0.99 11.20 13.98
C HIS A 42 -2.22 10.56 13.29
N GLU A 43 -2.06 9.39 12.67
CA GLU A 43 -3.09 8.59 12.03
C GLU A 43 -2.73 7.11 12.11
N ILE A 44 -3.72 6.22 12.09
CA ILE A 44 -3.48 4.76 12.09
C ILE A 44 -3.10 4.34 10.67
N ARG A 45 -1.87 3.84 10.53
CA ARG A 45 -1.37 3.26 9.29
C ARG A 45 -1.28 1.74 9.39
N PHE A 46 -1.41 1.08 8.26
CA PHE A 46 -1.26 -0.35 8.11
C PHE A 46 -0.17 -0.65 7.09
N ARG A 47 0.54 -1.75 7.33
CA ARG A 47 1.46 -2.38 6.39
C ARG A 47 0.92 -3.74 6.01
N ALA A 48 0.70 -3.94 4.73
CA ALA A 48 0.32 -5.22 4.16
C ALA A 48 1.46 -5.78 3.30
N LEU A 49 1.75 -7.07 3.45
CA LEU A 49 2.54 -7.85 2.51
C LEU A 49 1.61 -8.85 1.83
N GLY A 50 1.48 -8.76 0.51
CA GLY A 50 0.53 -9.57 -0.24
C GLY A 50 0.90 -9.65 -1.71
N MET A 51 0.28 -10.57 -2.43
CA MET A 51 0.59 -10.83 -3.82
C MET A 51 -0.20 -9.89 -4.74
N ILE A 52 0.44 -9.48 -5.83
CA ILE A 52 -0.25 -8.95 -7.02
C ILE A 52 0.27 -9.80 -8.19
N GLY A 53 -0.62 -10.61 -8.76
CA GLY A 53 -0.22 -11.69 -9.65
C GLY A 53 0.80 -12.63 -8.98
N GLU A 54 1.95 -12.82 -9.62
CA GLU A 54 3.01 -13.71 -9.12
C GLU A 54 4.08 -12.99 -8.27
N ARG A 55 3.90 -11.69 -7.98
CA ARG A 55 4.90 -10.88 -7.27
C ARG A 55 4.41 -10.42 -5.91
N LEU A 56 5.24 -10.61 -4.90
CA LEU A 56 5.02 -10.07 -3.55
C LEU A 56 5.22 -8.54 -3.54
N HIS A 57 4.24 -7.83 -2.98
CA HIS A 57 4.25 -6.38 -2.82
C HIS A 57 4.08 -5.99 -1.35
N ALA A 58 4.64 -4.82 -1.01
CA ALA A 58 4.42 -4.18 0.28
C ALA A 58 3.57 -2.93 0.07
N MET A 59 2.43 -2.86 0.74
CA MET A 59 1.50 -1.74 0.67
C MET A 59 1.39 -1.05 2.03
N VAL A 60 1.45 0.28 2.02
CA VAL A 60 1.25 1.12 3.22
C VAL A 60 0.00 1.97 2.99
N TYR A 61 -0.99 1.86 3.87
CA TYR A 61 -2.28 2.53 3.69
C TYR A 61 -2.92 2.94 5.02
N THR A 62 -3.94 3.78 4.92
CA THR A 62 -4.80 4.22 6.03
C THR A 62 -6.24 3.87 5.70
N CYS A 63 -7.03 3.41 6.67
CA CYS A 63 -8.48 3.28 6.49
C CYS A 63 -9.15 4.63 6.80
N ARG A 64 -10.01 5.10 5.89
CA ARG A 64 -10.83 6.31 6.06
C ARG A 64 -12.30 6.01 5.84
#